data_AF-A0A7C9FRQ7-F1
#
_entry.id   AF-A0A7C9FRQ7-F1
#
_cell.length_a   1.000
_cell.length_b   1.000
_cell.length_c   1.000
_cell.angle_alpha   90.00
_cell.angle_beta   90.00
_cell.angle_gamma   90.00
#
_symmetry.space_group_name_H-M   'P 1'
#
loop_
_entity.id
_entity.type
_entity.pdbx_description
1 polymer ?
#
loop_
_entity_poly.entity_id
_entity_poly.type
_entity_poly.pdbx_seq_one_letter_code
_entity_poly.pdbx_strand_id
1 'polypeptide(L)' 'MNQYLNSPELAYLSPTTRERAIMLAQQLITSDQLSPKDAIRLAILQAKDWAVKSVNRTVWKRLKSADKENL' A
#
# COMPACT_ATOMS: atom_id res chain seq x y z
N MET A 1 -9.48 -14.25 15.73
CA MET A 1 -9.25 -13.49 14.48
C MET A 1 -9.21 -12.01 14.83
N ASN A 2 -8.12 -11.31 14.49
CA ASN A 2 -7.78 -9.96 14.98
C ASN A 2 -8.85 -8.91 14.59
N GLN A 3 -9.60 -8.41 15.58
CA GLN A 3 -10.61 -7.34 15.40
C GLN A 3 -10.05 -6.08 14.71
N TYR A 4 -8.75 -5.83 14.82
CA TYR A 4 -8.06 -4.67 14.24
C TYR A 4 -7.96 -4.70 12.70
N LEU A 5 -8.09 -5.88 12.07
CA LEU A 5 -8.04 -6.02 10.60
C LEU A 5 -9.31 -5.55 9.89
N ASN A 6 -10.40 -5.36 10.64
CA ASN A 6 -11.67 -4.84 10.14
C ASN A 6 -11.80 -3.33 10.36
N SER A 7 -10.68 -2.61 10.40
CA SER A 7 -10.69 -1.14 10.47
C SER A 7 -11.45 -0.57 9.26
N PRO A 8 -12.43 0.33 9.46
CA PRO A 8 -13.12 1.00 8.35
C PRO A 8 -12.15 1.77 7.45
N GLU A 9 -11.00 2.19 7.98
CA GLU A 9 -9.95 2.90 7.22
C GLU A 9 -9.31 2.01 6.13
N LEU A 10 -9.27 0.69 6.33
CA LEU A 10 -8.79 -0.27 5.34
C LEU A 10 -9.83 -0.57 4.27
N ALA A 11 -11.12 -0.37 4.57
CA ALA A 11 -12.24 -0.69 3.68
C ALA A 11 -12.30 0.20 2.42
N TYR A 12 -11.75 1.42 2.50
CA TYR A 12 -11.70 2.36 1.36
C TYR A 12 -10.49 2.14 0.42
N LEU A 13 -9.58 1.23 0.76
CA LEU A 13 -8.44 0.89 -0.07
C LEU A 13 -8.82 -0.13 -1.16
N SER A 14 -8.14 -0.04 -2.31
CA SER A 14 -8.19 -1.08 -3.35
C SER A 14 -7.75 -2.44 -2.76
N PRO A 15 -8.22 -3.58 -3.29
CA PRO A 15 -7.88 -4.90 -2.74
C PRO A 15 -6.38 -5.11 -2.56
N THR A 16 -5.58 -4.77 -3.58
CA THR A 16 -4.11 -4.93 -3.55
C THR A 16 -3.44 -4.00 -2.55
N THR A 17 -3.88 -2.74 -2.46
CA THR A 17 -3.34 -1.79 -1.47
C THR A 17 -3.75 -2.18 -0.06
N ARG A 18 -4.95 -2.73 0.12
CA ARG A 18 -5.47 -3.23 1.40
C ARG A 18 -4.66 -4.41 1.92
N GLU A 19 -4.43 -5.43 1.09
CA GLU A 19 -3.60 -6.59 1.44
C GLU A 19 -2.20 -6.15 1.89
N ARG A 20 -1.58 -5.24 1.12
CA ARG A 20 -0.26 -4.71 1.47
C ARG A 20 -0.28 -3.92 2.78
N ALA A 21 -1.30 -3.11 3.03
CA ALA A 21 -1.47 -2.40 4.30
C ALA A 21 -1.64 -3.37 5.47
N ILE A 22 -2.37 -4.48 5.30
CA ILE A 22 -2.53 -5.51 6.33
C ILE A 22 -1.19 -6.16 6.66
N MET A 23 -0.41 -6.54 5.64
CA MET A 23 0.91 -7.15 5.84
C MET A 23 1.87 -6.20 6.57
N LEU A 24 1.90 -4.92 6.17
CA LEU A 24 2.72 -3.89 6.80
C LEU A 24 2.29 -3.64 8.25
N ALA A 25 0.99 -3.59 8.51
CA ALA A 25 0.48 -3.40 9.87
C ALA A 25 0.88 -4.56 10.78
N GLN A 26 0.79 -5.81 10.30
CA GLN A 26 1.24 -6.98 11.05
C GLN A 26 2.73 -6.91 11.37
N GLN A 27 3.56 -6.51 10.40
CA GLN A 27 5.00 -6.33 10.60
C GLN A 27 5.30 -5.21 11.61
N LEU A 28 4.62 -4.08 11.52
CA LEU A 28 4.83 -2.95 12.44
C LEU A 28 4.43 -3.28 13.88
N ILE A 29 3.38 -4.08 14.06
CA ILE A 29 2.95 -4.57 15.37
C ILE A 29 4.00 -5.52 15.96
N THR A 30 4.56 -6.44 15.16
CA THR A 30 5.52 -7.44 15.66
C THR A 30 6.94 -6.91 15.81
N SER A 31 7.39 -6.03 14.92
CA SER A 31 8.78 -5.54 14.88
C SER A 31 9.00 -4.30 15.73
N ASP A 32 8.07 -3.35 15.72
CA ASP A 32 8.29 -2.00 16.24
C ASP A 32 7.53 -1.74 17.55
N GLN A 33 6.85 -2.77 18.08
CA GLN A 33 5.98 -2.73 19.27
C GLN A 33 4.99 -1.56 19.26
N LEU A 34 4.58 -1.11 18.08
CA LEU A 34 3.64 -0.01 17.92
C LEU A 34 2.25 -0.44 18.39
N SER A 35 1.49 0.52 18.90
CA SER A 35 0.08 0.28 19.20
C SER A 35 -0.63 -0.17 17.91
N PRO A 36 -1.57 -1.12 17.96
CA PRO A 36 -2.24 -1.63 16.77
C PRO A 36 -2.87 -0.52 15.91
N LYS A 37 -3.35 0.55 16.54
CA LYS A 37 -3.94 1.70 15.86
C LYS A 37 -2.89 2.51 15.09
N ASP A 38 -1.75 2.78 15.69
CA ASP A 38 -0.68 3.55 15.06
C ASP A 38 -0.01 2.75 13.93
N ALA A 39 0.18 1.45 14.14
CA ALA A 39 0.69 0.53 13.14
C ALA A 39 -0.21 0.48 11.89
N ILE A 40 -1.54 0.40 12.07
CA ILE A 40 -2.49 0.43 10.95
C ILE A 40 -2.41 1.77 10.21
N ARG A 41 -2.39 2.89 10.94
CA ARG A 41 -2.32 4.23 10.32
C ARG A 41 -1.06 4.39 9.48
N LEU A 42 0.08 3.96 10.01
CA LEU A 42 1.37 4.03 9.32
C LEU A 42 1.40 3.09 8.10
N ALA A 43 0.89 1.87 8.26
CA ALA A 43 0.80 0.90 7.18
C ALA A 43 -0.08 1.38 6.02
N ILE A 44 -1.20 2.04 6.32
CA ILE A 44 -2.07 2.64 5.29
C ILE A 44 -1.32 3.72 4.51
N LEU A 45 -0.58 4.60 5.20
CA LEU A 45 0.20 5.65 4.54
C LEU A 45 1.27 5.06 3.63
N GLN A 46 2.03 4.08 4.11
CA GLN A 46 3.07 3.40 3.32
C GLN A 46 2.47 2.65 2.12
N ALA A 47 1.34 1.97 2.29
CA ALA A 47 0.67 1.26 1.21
C ALA A 47 0.14 2.22 0.12
N LYS A 48 -0.36 3.40 0.51
CA LYS A 48 -0.79 4.45 -0.43
C LYS A 48 0.38 5.00 -1.24
N ASP A 49 1.49 5.33 -0.58
CA ASP A 49 2.71 5.82 -1.26
C ASP A 49 3.25 4.78 -2.25
N TRP A 50 3.28 3.51 -1.84
CA TRP A 50 3.65 2.41 -2.74
C TRP A 50 2.74 2.34 -3.97
N ALA A 51 1.42 2.48 -3.80
CA ALA A 51 0.48 2.43 -4.91
C ALA A 51 0.72 3.56 -5.92
N VAL A 52 0.95 4.79 -5.45
CA VAL A 52 1.28 5.94 -6.30
C VAL A 52 2.57 5.69 -7.07
N LYS A 53 3.62 5.21 -6.40
CA LYS A 53 4.90 4.87 -7.04
C LYS A 53 4.75 3.78 -8.10
N SER A 54 3.92 2.77 -7.84
CA SER A 54 3.62 1.70 -8.80
C SER A 54 2.92 2.21 -10.06
N VAL A 55 1.92 3.08 -9.89
CA VAL A 55 1.22 3.73 -11.00
C VAL A 55 2.19 4.59 -11.81
N ASN A 56 2.97 5.45 -11.16
CA ASN A 56 3.95 6.32 -11.83
C ASN A 56 4.97 5.51 -12.63
N ARG A 57 5.50 4.41 -12.07
CA ARG A 57 6.42 3.50 -12.76
C ARG A 57 5.77 2.86 -13.99
N THR A 58 4.49 2.48 -13.88
CA THR A 58 3.74 1.87 -14.98
C THR A 58 3.50 2.86 -16.11
N VAL A 59 3.08 4.09 -15.78
CA VAL A 59 2.91 5.18 -16.76
C VAL A 59 4.24 5.48 -17.46
N TRP A 60 5.33 5.64 -16.70
CA TRP A 60 6.65 5.90 -17.27
C TRP A 60 7.10 4.80 -18.24
N LYS A 61 6.88 3.52 -17.89
CA LYS A 61 7.19 2.40 -18.80
C LYS A 61 6.38 2.48 -20.10
N ARG A 62 5.08 2.81 -20.02
CA ARG A 62 4.21 2.94 -21.19
C ARG A 62 4.66 4.08 -22.09
N LEU A 63 4.94 5.25 -21.52
CA LEU A 63 5.46 6.40 -22.27
C LEU A 63 6.77 6.06 -22.98
N LYS A 64 7.72 5.44 -22.25
CA LYS A 64 9.00 5.02 -22.83
C LYS A 64 8.84 4.00 -23.96
N SER A 65 7.90 3.07 -23.86
CA SER A 65 7.60 2.12 -24.94
C SER A 65 6.97 2.81 -26.14
N ALA A 66 6.03 3.73 -25.92
CA ALA A 66 5.38 4.49 -26.99
C ALA A 66 6.38 5.37 -27.76
N ASP A 67 7.35 5.99 -27.07
CA ASP A 67 8.43 6.74 -27.73
C ASP A 67 9.28 5.84 -28.64
N LYS A 68 9.47 4.57 -28.27
CA LYS A 68 10.25 3.60 -29.04
C LYS A 68 9.49 3.07 -30.27
N GLU A 69 8.17 3.00 -30.23
CA GLU A 69 7.33 2.56 -31.35
C GLU A 69 7.12 3.67 -32.40
N ASN A 70 7.33 4.94 -32.02
CA ASN A 70 7.20 6.10 -32.91
C ASN A 70 8.53 6.53 -33.57
N LEU A 71 9.62 5.78 -33.36
CA LEU A 71 10.95 5.95 -33.98
C LEU A 71 11.22 4.84 -34.99
#